data_AF-A0A3A8SDD3-F1
#
_entry.id   AF-A0A3A8SDD3-F1
#
_cell.length_a   1.000
_cell.length_b   1.000
_cell.length_c   1.000
_cell.angle_alpha   90.00
_cell.angle_beta   90.00
_cell.angle_gamma   90.00
#
_symmetry.space_group_name_H-M   'P 1'
#
loop_
_entity.id
_entity.type
_entity.pdbx_description
1 polymer ?
#
loop_
_entity_poly.entity_id
_entity_poly.type
_entity_poly.pdbx_seq_one_letter_code
_entity_poly.pdbx_strand_id
1 'polypeptide(L)' 'MKPWETLDTAQVPDVGEVTLARRGDEYVLRVRGQTLMSSRRHGSEEALAEAGCADVAGKSGARVLVGGL' A
#
# COMPACT_ATOMS: atom_id res chain seq x y z
N MET A 1 23.80 8.46 1.71
CA MET A 1 22.31 8.48 1.69
C MET A 1 21.88 8.37 0.23
N LYS A 2 21.05 7.39 -0.15
CA LYS A 2 20.54 7.30 -1.53
C LYS A 2 19.49 8.40 -1.74
N PRO A 3 19.50 9.16 -2.85
CA PRO A 3 18.49 10.17 -3.14
C PRO A 3 17.13 9.51 -3.40
N TRP A 4 16.05 10.29 -3.22
CA TRP A 4 14.74 9.92 -3.73
C TRP A 4 14.69 10.20 -5.23
N GLU A 5 14.17 9.24 -5.99
CA GLU A 5 13.88 9.34 -7.40
C GLU A 5 12.37 9.31 -7.58
N THR A 6 11.79 10.31 -8.24
CA THR A 6 10.39 10.26 -8.64
C THR A 6 10.28 9.36 -9.87
N LEU A 7 9.50 8.28 -9.77
CA LEU A 7 9.26 7.35 -10.87
C LEU A 7 8.03 7.74 -11.69
N ASP A 8 6.97 8.21 -11.02
CA ASP A 8 5.73 8.61 -11.69
C ASP A 8 4.92 9.59 -10.83
N THR A 9 4.03 10.34 -11.48
CA THR A 9 3.10 11.27 -10.85
C THR A 9 1.74 11.21 -11.54
N ALA A 10 0.67 11.13 -10.73
CA ALA A 10 -0.71 11.14 -11.21
C ALA A 10 -1.55 12.18 -10.47
N GLN A 11 -2.50 12.79 -11.17
CA GLN A 11 -3.54 13.62 -10.56
C GLN A 11 -4.76 12.74 -10.26
N VAL A 12 -5.09 12.59 -8.98
CA VAL A 12 -6.24 11.79 -8.53
C VAL A 12 -7.38 12.73 -8.14
N PRO A 13 -8.61 12.53 -8.66
CA PRO A 13 -9.77 13.33 -8.28
C PRO A 13 -9.94 13.42 -6.76
N ASP A 14 -10.26 14.60 -6.23
CA ASP A 14 -10.45 14.92 -4.79
C ASP A 14 -9.23 14.74 -3.86
N VAL A 15 -8.21 13.98 -4.29
CA VAL A 15 -6.98 13.71 -3.56
C VAL A 15 -5.88 14.70 -3.95
N GLY A 16 -5.75 15.01 -5.25
CA GLY A 16 -4.69 15.83 -5.82
C GLY A 16 -3.50 14.99 -6.29
N GLU A 17 -2.30 15.58 -6.26
CA GLU A 17 -1.10 14.92 -6.77
C GLU A 17 -0.67 13.72 -5.92
N VAL A 18 -0.50 12.59 -6.59
CA VAL A 18 0.07 11.36 -6.05
C VAL A 18 1.38 11.07 -6.78
N THR A 19 2.46 10.85 -6.03
CA THR A 19 3.79 10.57 -6.58
C THR A 19 4.27 9.19 -6.15
N LEU A 20 4.73 8.39 -7.09
CA LEU A 20 5.53 7.19 -6.83
C LEU A 20 7.01 7.58 -6.80
N ALA A 21 7.68 7.32 -5.67
CA ALA A 21 9.10 7.60 -5.52
C ALA A 21 9.87 6.37 -5.03
N ARG A 22 11.14 6.26 -5.44
CA ARG A 22 12.05 5.16 -5.12
C ARG A 22 13.31 5.66 -4.42
N ARG A 23 13.85 4.87 -3.49
CA ARG A 23 15.17 5.08 -2.87
C ARG A 23 15.85 3.76 -2.59
N GLY A 24 16.77 3.36 -3.47
CA GLY A 24 17.33 2.02 -3.44
C GLY A 24 16.24 0.99 -3.75
N ASP A 25 15.87 0.18 -2.77
CA ASP A 25 14.85 -0.88 -2.90
C ASP A 25 13.52 -0.52 -2.20
N GLU A 26 13.42 0.71 -1.70
CA GLU A 26 12.19 1.25 -1.10
C GLU A 26 11.38 2.00 -2.15
N TYR A 27 10.09 1.72 -2.20
CA TYR A 27 9.10 2.45 -2.97
C TYR A 27 8.13 3.13 -2.00
N VAL A 28 7.73 4.37 -2.30
CA VAL A 28 6.73 5.11 -1.53
C VAL A 28 5.73 5.76 -2.46
N LEU A 29 4.45 5.70 -2.07
CA LEU A 29 3.44 6.60 -2.60
C LEU A 29 3.36 7.82 -1.70
N ARG A 30 3.36 9.00 -2.30
CA ARG A 30 3.19 10.27 -1.61
C ARG A 30 1.94 10.96 -2.11
N VAL A 31 1.16 11.52 -1.21
CA VAL A 31 0.00 12.36 -1.51
C VAL A 31 0.31 13.75 -0.98
N ARG A 32 0.27 14.77 -1.85
CA ARG A 32 0.58 16.16 -1.46
C ARG A 32 1.93 16.29 -0.72
N GLY A 33 2.93 15.53 -1.16
CA GLY A 33 4.28 15.50 -0.56
C GLY A 33 4.41 14.70 0.75
N GLN A 34 3.31 14.19 1.33
CA GLN A 34 3.33 13.34 2.53
C GLN A 34 3.35 11.86 2.13
N THR A 35 4.11 11.03 2.86
CA THR A 35 4.15 9.58 2.59
C THR A 35 2.84 8.94 3.02
N LEU A 36 2.15 8.29 2.08
CA LEU A 36 0.93 7.53 2.33
C LEU A 36 1.28 6.09 2.71
N MET A 37 2.08 5.43 1.89
CA MET A 37 2.50 4.04 2.09
C MET A 37 3.93 3.82 1.59
N SER A 38 4.58 2.77 2.10
CA SER A 38 5.93 2.39 1.70
C SER A 38 6.07 0.88 1.58
N SER A 39 6.86 0.40 0.62
CA SER A 39 7.14 -1.04 0.46
C SER A 39 7.92 -1.68 1.61
N ARG A 40 8.45 -0.89 2.55
CA ARG A 40 9.19 -1.36 3.75
C ARG A 40 8.38 -1.32 5.04
N ARG A 41 7.20 -0.70 5.02
CA ARG A 41 6.29 -0.71 6.17
C ARG A 41 5.17 -1.65 5.79
N HIS A 42 5.10 -2.73 6.54
CA HIS A 42 4.13 -3.80 6.45
C HIS A 42 3.43 -3.82 7.80
N GLY A 43 2.11 -3.93 7.80
CA GLY A 43 1.34 -4.05 9.04
C GLY A 43 -0.12 -3.69 8.87
N SER A 44 -0.43 -2.73 7.99
CA SER A 44 -1.83 -2.48 7.59
C SER A 44 -2.40 -3.68 6.83
N GLU A 45 -1.61 -4.30 5.98
CA GLU A 45 -1.98 -5.46 5.17
C GLU A 45 -2.18 -6.70 6.03
N GLU A 46 -1.28 -6.92 6.99
CA GLU A 46 -1.35 -8.03 7.95
C GLU A 46 -2.57 -7.87 8.86
N ALA A 47 -2.76 -6.69 9.46
CA ALA A 47 -3.92 -6.40 10.31
C ALA A 47 -5.24 -6.51 9.53
N LEU A 48 -5.27 -6.06 8.27
CA LEU A 48 -6.44 -6.22 7.40
C LEU A 48 -6.74 -7.70 7.12
N ALA A 49 -5.71 -8.51 6.85
CA ALA A 49 -5.87 -9.94 6.62
C ALA A 49 -6.36 -10.67 7.87
N GLU A 50 -5.78 -10.38 9.04
CA GLU A 50 -6.21 -10.93 10.32
C GLU A 50 -7.67 -10.59 10.62
N ALA A 51 -8.03 -9.31 10.53
CA ALA A 51 -9.40 -8.86 10.79
C ALA A 51 -10.40 -9.42 9.76
N GLY A 52 -10.06 -9.40 8.48
CA GLY A 52 -10.94 -9.86 7.40
C GLY A 52 -11.12 -11.38 7.36
N CYS A 53 -10.13 -12.15 7.82
CA CYS A 53 -10.19 -13.61 7.82
C CYS A 53 -10.61 -14.22 9.16
N ALA A 54 -10.81 -13.42 10.21
CA ALA A 54 -11.12 -13.90 11.55
C ALA A 54 -12.30 -14.90 11.57
N ASP A 55 -13.39 -14.58 10.86
CA ASP A 55 -14.62 -15.39 10.85
C ASP A 55 -14.55 -16.63 9.95
N VAL A 56 -13.52 -16.74 9.10
CA VAL A 56 -13.33 -17.88 8.19
C VAL A 56 -12.16 -18.77 8.59
N ALA A 57 -11.42 -18.40 9.64
CA ALA A 57 -10.39 -19.22 10.25
C ALA A 57 -10.95 -20.59 10.64
N GLY A 58 -10.34 -21.67 10.13
CA GLY A 58 -10.74 -23.05 10.41
C GLY A 58 -11.95 -23.58 9.62
N LYS A 59 -12.57 -22.79 8.72
CA LYS A 59 -13.66 -23.27 7.86
C LYS A 59 -13.12 -23.99 6.63
N SER A 60 -13.42 -25.29 6.50
CA SER A 60 -13.08 -26.06 5.31
C SER A 60 -13.81 -25.50 4.07
N GLY A 61 -13.07 -25.28 2.98
CA GLY A 61 -13.64 -24.80 1.71
C GLY A 61 -13.92 -23.29 1.65
N ALA A 62 -13.45 -22.50 2.62
CA ALA A 62 -13.55 -21.04 2.56
C ALA A 62 -12.81 -20.48 1.32
N ARG A 63 -13.41 -19.46 0.68
CA ARG A 63 -12.85 -18.76 -0.48
C ARG A 63 -12.78 -17.28 -0.14
N VAL A 64 -11.56 -16.72 -0.15
CA VAL A 64 -11.31 -15.30 0.12
C VAL A 64 -10.92 -14.62 -1.19
N LEU A 65 -11.58 -13.53 -1.52
CA LEU A 65 -11.16 -12.62 -2.59
C LEU A 65 -10.40 -11.47 -1.95
N VAL A 66 -9.10 -11.39 -2.21
CA VAL A 66 -8.29 -10.25 -1.83
C VAL A 66 -8.37 -9.22 -2.95
N GLY A 67 -8.95 -8.05 -2.66
CA GLY A 67 -8.94 -6.91 -3.56
C GLY A 67 -7.77 -5.98 -3.24
N GLY A 68 -7.14 -5.43 -4.27
CA GLY A 68 -6.18 -4.33 -4.16
C GLY A 68 -6.29 -3.46 -5.41
N LEU A 69 -6.29 -2.14 -5.23
CA LEU A 69 -6.33 -1.17 -6.32
C LEU A 69 -4.96 -1.07 -7.01
#